data_AF-X1I9R8-F1
#
_entry.id   AF-X1I9R8-F1
#
_cell.length_a   1.000
_cell.length_b   1.000
_cell.length_c   1.000
_cell.angle_alpha   90.00
_cell.angle_beta   90.00
_cell.angle_gamma   90.00
#
_symmetry.space_group_name_H-M   'P 1'
#
loop_
_entity.id
_entity.type
_entity.pdbx_description
1 polymer ?
#
loop_
_entity_poly.entity_id
_entity_poly.type
_entity_poly.pdbx_seq_one_letter_code
_entity_poly.pdbx_strand_id
1 'polypeptide(L)'
;MRKLRHPGAVMGVFALGLEATGVASGAYVYGDFPIKILGVPLCIPVMWVLIMAMAYVISKEHGPLVGVLSAYSLDLALEPIAYYTRAWVWLKPFTPQI
;
A
#
# COMPACT_ATOMS: atom_id res chain seq x y z
N MET A 1 19.30 21.38 -2.27
CA MET A 1 18.20 20.50 -1.82
C MET A 1 18.69 19.65 -0.65
N ARG A 2 18.11 19.78 0.55
CA ARG A 2 18.46 18.97 1.72
C ARG A 2 18.00 17.53 1.46
N LYS A 3 18.92 16.57 1.36
CA LYS A 3 18.57 15.14 1.25
C LYS A 3 17.79 14.74 2.51
N LEU A 4 16.59 14.17 2.33
CA LEU A 4 15.86 13.49 3.40
C LEU A 4 16.78 12.43 4.03
N ARG A 5 17.03 12.52 5.34
CA ARG A 5 17.91 11.58 6.04
C ARG A 5 17.34 10.16 6.08
N HIS A 6 16.01 10.02 6.05
CA HIS A 6 15.31 8.73 6.14
C HIS A 6 14.08 8.70 5.20
N PRO A 7 14.27 8.60 3.87
CA PRO A 7 13.16 8.63 2.91
C PRO A 7 12.16 7.48 3.13
N GLY A 8 12.65 6.29 3.53
CA GLY A 8 11.78 5.15 3.85
C GLY A 8 10.89 5.39 5.07
N ALA A 9 11.41 6.05 6.12
CA ALA A 9 10.61 6.36 7.30
C ALA A 9 9.49 7.38 6.98
N VAL A 10 9.80 8.40 6.17
CA VAL A 10 8.79 9.38 5.72
C VAL A 10 7.73 8.71 4.86
N MET A 11 8.14 7.85 3.92
CA MET A 11 7.21 7.08 3.11
C MET A 11 6.33 6.15 3.95
N GLY A 12 6.91 5.47 4.94
CA GLY A 12 6.16 4.57 5.83
C GLY A 12 5.12 5.32 6.66
N VAL A 13 5.47 6.48 7.22
CA VAL A 13 4.51 7.32 7.95
C VAL A 13 3.40 7.83 7.01
N PHE A 14 3.76 8.24 5.81
CA PHE A 14 2.80 8.70 4.81
C PHE A 14 1.85 7.59 4.37
N ALA A 15 2.37 6.39 4.10
CA ALA A 15 1.59 5.19 3.78
C ALA A 15 0.62 4.86 4.92
N LEU A 16 1.10 4.81 6.16
CA LEU A 16 0.24 4.58 7.32
C LEU A 16 -0.89 5.61 7.41
N GLY A 17 -0.61 6.88 7.15
CA GLY A 17 -1.61 7.95 7.17
C GLY A 17 -2.70 7.77 6.10
N LEU A 18 -2.30 7.44 4.87
CA LEU A 18 -3.26 7.17 3.78
C LEU A 18 -4.13 5.96 4.08
N GLU A 19 -3.51 4.87 4.51
CA GLU A 19 -4.21 3.63 4.84
C GLU A 19 -5.18 3.82 6.02
N ALA A 20 -4.74 4.53 7.06
CA ALA A 20 -5.57 4.84 8.22
C ALA A 20 -6.77 5.71 7.82
N THR A 21 -6.59 6.60 6.84
CA THR A 21 -7.70 7.40 6.27
C THR A 21 -8.68 6.53 5.50
N GLY A 22 -8.18 5.56 4.71
CA GLY A 22 -8.99 4.57 4.01
C GLY A 22 -9.85 3.75 4.97
N VAL A 23 -9.25 3.25 6.05
CA VAL A 23 -9.96 2.52 7.11
C VAL A 23 -10.96 3.41 7.85
N ALA A 24 -10.56 4.62 8.25
CA ALA A 24 -11.41 5.55 9.00
C ALA A 24 -12.61 6.05 8.17
N SER A 25 -12.46 6.18 6.86
CA SER A 25 -13.56 6.53 5.94
C SER A 25 -14.51 5.35 5.64
N GLY A 26 -14.17 4.15 6.12
CA GLY A 26 -14.95 2.94 5.87
C GLY A 26 -14.86 2.44 4.43
N ALA A 27 -13.74 2.69 3.74
CA ALA A 27 -13.51 2.17 2.40
C ALA A 27 -13.25 0.66 2.42
N TYR A 28 -12.41 0.20 3.34
CA TYR A 28 -12.04 -1.19 3.55
C TYR A 28 -11.66 -1.45 5.01
N VAL A 29 -11.57 -2.73 5.36
CA VAL A 29 -11.09 -3.19 6.67
C VAL A 29 -10.04 -4.29 6.49
N TYR A 30 -9.00 -4.26 7.32
CA TYR A 30 -8.00 -5.32 7.37
C TYR A 30 -8.44 -6.48 8.26
N GLY A 31 -8.15 -7.70 7.79
CA GLY A 31 -8.36 -8.97 8.50
C GLY A 31 -7.53 -9.08 9.78
N ASP A 32 -7.47 -10.27 10.39
CA ASP A 32 -6.80 -10.40 11.69
C ASP A 32 -5.27 -10.43 11.55
N PHE A 33 -4.60 -9.43 12.11
CA PHE A 33 -3.15 -9.26 12.05
C PHE A 33 -2.61 -9.01 13.46
N PRO A 34 -1.41 -9.52 13.79
CA PRO A 34 -0.88 -9.47 15.15
C PRO A 34 -0.64 -8.06 15.68
N ILE A 35 -0.32 -7.11 14.79
CA ILE A 35 -0.05 -5.71 15.16
C ILE A 35 -0.77 -4.80 14.17
N LYS A 36 -1.73 -4.02 14.69
CA LYS A 36 -2.43 -2.97 13.95
C LYS A 36 -2.24 -1.62 14.62
N ILE A 37 -2.04 -0.58 13.82
CA ILE A 37 -1.97 0.82 14.24
C ILE A 37 -3.06 1.56 13.46
N LEU A 38 -4.00 2.21 14.17
CA LEU A 38 -5.14 2.89 13.55
C LEU A 38 -5.97 2.00 12.60
N GLY A 39 -6.09 0.71 12.92
CA GLY A 39 -6.78 -0.28 12.08
C GLY A 39 -5.95 -0.83 10.91
N VAL A 40 -4.74 -0.30 10.67
CA VAL A 40 -3.84 -0.71 9.60
C VAL A 40 -2.76 -1.68 10.15
N PRO A 41 -2.57 -2.87 9.56
CA PRO A 41 -1.50 -3.77 9.93
C PRO A 41 -0.12 -3.15 9.69
N LEU A 42 0.82 -3.35 10.63
CA LEU A 42 2.17 -2.77 10.52
C LEU A 42 2.93 -3.24 9.26
N CYS A 43 2.62 -4.44 8.75
CA CYS A 43 3.23 -4.95 7.51
C CYS A 43 2.85 -4.12 6.27
N ILE A 44 1.71 -3.41 6.26
CA ILE A 44 1.25 -2.64 5.11
C ILE A 44 2.14 -1.41 4.84
N PRO A 45 2.41 -0.51 5.81
CA PRO A 45 3.37 0.58 5.59
C PRO A 45 4.76 0.09 5.21
N VAL A 46 5.22 -1.04 5.76
CA VAL A 46 6.51 -1.64 5.41
C VAL A 46 6.50 -2.11 3.96
N MET A 47 5.42 -2.78 3.53
CA MET A 47 5.24 -3.22 2.14
C MET A 47 5.24 -2.03 1.18
N TRP A 48 4.53 -0.94 1.50
CA TRP A 48 4.52 0.26 0.66
C TRP A 48 5.90 0.89 0.51
N VAL A 49 6.73 0.90 1.55
CA VAL A 49 8.12 1.37 1.45
C VAL A 49 8.91 0.52 0.45
N LEU A 50 8.75 -0.81 0.48
CA LEU A 50 9.43 -1.72 -0.45
C LEU A 50 8.92 -1.55 -1.89
N ILE A 51 7.60 -1.47 -2.09
CA ILE A 51 6.99 -1.25 -3.40
C ILE A 51 7.48 0.07 -4.00
N MET A 52 7.50 1.15 -3.21
CA MET A 52 7.94 2.45 -3.68
C MET A 52 9.45 2.50 -3.96
N ALA A 53 10.26 1.75 -3.19
CA ALA A 53 11.68 1.60 -3.49
C ALA A 53 11.90 0.87 -4.83
N MET A 54 11.17 -0.21 -5.08
CA MET A 54 11.20 -0.93 -6.36
C MET A 54 10.72 -0.04 -7.52
N ALA A 55 9.58 0.63 -7.35
CA ALA A 55 9.02 1.55 -8.34
C ALA A 55 9.98 2.69 -8.66
N TYR A 56 10.72 3.20 -7.66
CA TYR A 56 11.76 4.18 -7.87
C TYR A 56 12.90 3.62 -8.73
N VAL A 57 13.41 2.42 -8.44
CA VAL A 57 14.46 1.78 -9.25
C VAL A 57 13.99 1.61 -10.70
N ILE A 58 12.78 1.06 -10.91
CA ILE A 58 12.19 0.90 -12.24
C ILE A 58 12.03 2.25 -12.94
N SER A 59 11.61 3.29 -12.20
CA SER A 59 11.44 4.64 -12.75
C SER A 59 12.75 5.25 -13.28
N LYS A 60 13.88 4.87 -12.67
CA LYS A 60 15.20 5.38 -13.05
C LYS A 60 15.68 4.80 -14.37
N GLU A 61 15.25 3.59 -14.71
CA GLU A 61 15.64 2.87 -15.93
C GLU A 61 14.62 3.04 -17.07
N HIS A 62 13.33 3.02 -16.75
CA HIS A 62 12.25 2.99 -17.75
C HIS A 62 11.34 4.22 -17.74
N GLY A 63 11.61 5.18 -16.86
CA GLY A 63 10.86 6.43 -16.74
C GLY A 63 9.75 6.40 -15.67
N PRO A 64 9.30 7.58 -15.20
CA PRO A 64 8.40 7.72 -14.06
C PRO A 64 7.06 7.00 -14.23
N LEU A 65 6.49 7.03 -15.44
CA LEU A 65 5.23 6.36 -15.72
C LEU A 65 5.33 4.84 -15.49
N VAL A 66 6.40 4.21 -15.98
CA VAL A 66 6.61 2.76 -15.81
C VAL A 66 6.84 2.40 -14.34
N GLY A 67 7.54 3.25 -13.59
CA GLY A 67 7.67 3.09 -12.14
C GLY A 67 6.33 3.12 -11.42
N VAL A 68 5.47 4.09 -11.71
CA VAL A 68 4.11 4.17 -11.11
C VAL A 68 3.27 2.95 -11.49
N LEU A 69 3.28 2.55 -12.76
CA LEU A 69 2.56 1.37 -13.22
C LEU A 69 3.05 0.10 -12.53
N SER A 70 4.35 -0.04 -12.27
CA SER A 70 4.89 -1.21 -11.57
C SER A 70 4.36 -1.36 -10.14
N ALA A 71 4.20 -0.25 -9.41
CA ALA A 71 3.60 -0.26 -8.07
C ALA A 71 2.12 -0.66 -8.13
N TYR A 72 1.38 -0.06 -9.05
CA TYR A 72 -0.05 -0.33 -9.25
C TYR A 72 -0.32 -1.78 -9.69
N SER A 73 0.50 -2.32 -10.60
CA SER A 73 0.37 -3.71 -11.05
C SER A 73 0.58 -4.72 -9.93
N LEU A 74 1.48 -4.44 -8.99
CA LEU A 74 1.71 -5.30 -7.84
C LEU A 74 0.52 -5.28 -6.88
N ASP A 75 -0.03 -4.10 -6.61
CA ASP A 75 -1.23 -3.94 -5.78
C ASP A 75 -2.43 -4.72 -6.38
N LEU A 76 -2.67 -4.53 -7.69
CA LEU A 76 -3.71 -5.27 -8.42
C LEU A 76 -3.50 -6.79 -8.41
N ALA A 77 -2.25 -7.25 -8.52
CA ALA A 77 -1.95 -8.68 -8.51
C ALA A 77 -2.19 -9.32 -7.13
N LEU A 78 -2.04 -8.54 -6.05
CA LEU A 78 -2.28 -9.00 -4.68
C LEU A 78 -3.76 -8.96 -4.30
N GLU A 79 -4.60 -8.18 -5.00
CA GLU A 79 -6.01 -8.01 -4.70
C GLU A 79 -6.81 -9.32 -4.62
N PRO A 80 -6.68 -10.30 -5.56
CA PRO A 80 -7.37 -11.58 -5.43
C PRO A 80 -6.89 -12.38 -4.22
N ILE A 81 -5.58 -12.34 -3.94
CA ILE A 81 -5.00 -13.03 -2.79
C ILE A 81 -5.56 -12.43 -1.50
N ALA A 82 -5.62 -11.10 -1.42
CA ALA A 82 -6.16 -10.40 -0.28
C ALA A 82 -7.64 -10.74 -0.04
N TYR A 83 -8.43 -10.84 -1.11
CA TYR A 83 -9.82 -11.27 -1.04
C TYR A 83 -9.97 -12.71 -0.53
N TYR A 84 -9.29 -13.68 -1.15
CA TYR A 84 -9.40 -15.10 -0.76
C TYR A 84 -8.87 -15.39 0.65
N THR A 85 -7.84 -14.67 1.08
CA THR A 85 -7.26 -14.79 2.43
C THR A 85 -7.96 -13.92 3.47
N ARG A 86 -8.89 -13.05 3.04
CA ARG A 86 -9.52 -12.00 3.86
C ARG A 86 -8.49 -11.09 4.55
N ALA A 87 -7.34 -10.85 3.90
CA ALA A 87 -6.31 -9.95 4.41
C ALA A 87 -6.82 -8.50 4.45
N TRP A 88 -7.60 -8.08 3.46
CA TRP A 88 -8.48 -6.91 3.56
C TRP A 88 -9.74 -7.13 2.74
N VAL A 89 -10.78 -6.38 3.07
CA VAL A 89 -12.07 -6.45 2.38
C VAL A 89 -12.60 -5.03 2.17
N TRP A 90 -12.95 -4.71 0.93
CA TRP A 90 -13.66 -3.47 0.61
C TRP A 90 -15.08 -3.51 1.18
N LEU A 91 -15.48 -2.45 1.88
CA LEU A 91 -16.83 -2.38 2.44
C LEU A 91 -17.84 -1.85 1.42
N LYS A 92 -17.36 -1.05 0.45
CA LYS A 92 -18.17 -0.47 -0.64
C LYS A 92 -17.46 -0.66 -1.99
N PRO A 93 -17.48 -1.88 -2.56
CA PRO A 93 -16.79 -2.15 -3.80
C PRO A 93 -17.52 -1.50 -4.99
N PHE A 94 -16.76 -0.90 -5.92
CA PHE A 94 -17.31 -0.31 -7.15
C PHE A 94 -17.60 -1.35 -8.24
N THR A 95 -16.98 -2.52 -8.13
CA THR A 95 -17.17 -3.68 -9.00
C THR A 95 -17.54 -4.88 -8.14
N PRO A 96 -18.11 -5.96 -8.72
CA PRO A 96 -18.15 -7.24 -8.00
C PRO A 96 -16.75 -7.55 -7.47
N GLN A 97 -16.64 -7.80 -6.17
CA GLN A 97 -15.42 -8.37 -5.61
C GLN A 97 -15.28 -9.75 -6.25
N ILE A 98 -14.15 -9.98 -6.91
CA ILE A 98 -13.88 -11.15 -7.75
C ILE A 98 -14.20 -12.44 -6.98
#